data_AF-A0A7Y3FYJ9-F1
#
_entry.id   AF-A0A7Y3FYJ9-F1
#
_cell.length_a   1.000
_cell.length_b   1.000
_cell.length_c   1.000
_cell.angle_alpha   90.00
_cell.angle_beta   90.00
_cell.angle_gamma   90.00
#
_symmetry.space_group_name_H-M   'P 1'
#
loop_
_entity.id
_entity.type
_entity.pdbx_description
1 polymer ?
#
loop_
_entity_poly.entity_id
_entity_poly.type
_entity_poly.pdbx_seq_one_letter_code
_entity_poly.pdbx_strand_id
1 'polypeptide(L)'
;EVDAIISAVGQRIDQIIINDLPKLEWTRWNTIGTGDVTMETSIEGVFAAGDAVSGPATVVEAIAGGKRAADAIDRYLSKKSPKIQAPVPPRSERVPLIETDADEKMTFPRASLPLLDHQLRRTSFQQVELEFSEESAKQEACRCLRCDICIRCQRCVEICRDEMGIGALEFGYMDTDQPRPTDFRVTREKCISCGACAANCPNDAIRIEDRDDDRLLMLCGTVLNRQRLLPCRSCGTAVGTAVYLDYIRNKIGTIGQIIHDRQLCEACARKENARKSVGHVLNI
;
A
#
# COMPACT_ATOMS: atom_id res chain seq x y z
N GLU A 1 15.63 29.41 28.84
CA GLU A 1 15.94 28.28 29.75
C GLU A 1 15.49 27.00 29.08
N VAL A 2 16.25 25.91 29.24
CA VAL A 2 15.88 24.58 28.76
C VAL A 2 16.08 23.59 29.90
N ASP A 3 15.17 22.63 30.05
CA ASP A 3 15.22 21.64 31.14
C ASP A 3 16.24 20.52 30.88
N ALA A 4 16.61 20.30 29.61
CA ALA A 4 17.60 19.30 29.22
C ALA A 4 18.40 19.75 27.99
N ILE A 5 19.69 19.38 27.98
CA ILE A 5 20.59 19.52 26.84
C ILE A 5 21.11 18.14 26.50
N ILE A 6 20.84 17.68 25.27
CA ILE A 6 21.39 16.43 24.74
C ILE A 6 22.48 16.80 23.73
N SER A 7 23.72 16.39 24.01
CA SER A 7 24.84 16.59 23.10
C SER A 7 24.80 15.55 21.98
N ALA A 8 24.64 16.01 20.74
CA ALA A 8 24.73 15.15 19.55
C ALA A 8 26.20 14.89 19.21
N VAL A 9 26.80 13.90 19.86
CA VAL A 9 28.20 13.53 19.63
C VAL A 9 28.30 12.70 18.34
N GLY A 10 29.22 13.09 17.45
CA GLY A 10 29.53 12.34 16.24
C GLY A 10 30.41 11.12 16.49
N GLN A 11 30.83 10.47 15.40
CA GLN A 11 31.73 9.31 15.43
C GLN A 11 33.00 9.56 14.63
N ARG A 12 34.06 8.83 14.99
CA ARG A 12 35.35 8.80 14.29
C ARG A 12 35.88 7.38 14.27
N ILE A 13 36.68 7.07 13.26
CA ILE A 13 37.33 5.76 13.15
C ILE A 13 38.42 5.66 14.20
N ASP A 14 38.48 4.53 14.89
CA ASP A 14 39.61 4.19 15.74
C ASP A 14 40.78 3.71 14.85
N GLN A 15 41.80 4.56 14.72
CA GLN A 15 42.95 4.31 13.86
C GLN A 15 43.98 3.37 14.50
N ILE A 16 43.86 3.07 15.81
CA ILE A 16 44.86 2.28 16.55
C ILE A 16 45.05 0.89 15.93
N ILE A 17 43.97 0.30 15.39
CA ILE A 17 43.99 -1.05 14.79
C ILE A 17 44.65 -1.05 13.40
N ILE A 18 44.73 0.11 12.73
CA ILE A 18 45.03 0.20 11.28
C ILE A 18 46.35 0.95 11.02
N ASN A 19 46.91 1.64 12.01
CA ASN A 19 48.15 2.43 11.89
C ASN A 19 49.38 1.63 11.43
N ASP A 20 49.40 0.30 11.63
CA ASP A 20 50.49 -0.58 11.21
C ASP A 20 50.45 -0.95 9.72
N LEU A 21 49.52 -0.39 8.93
CA LEU A 21 49.44 -0.58 7.48
C LEU A 21 50.00 0.65 6.73
N PRO A 22 51.32 0.75 6.49
CA PRO A 22 51.95 1.95 5.94
C PRO A 22 51.56 2.27 4.50
N LYS A 23 50.95 1.30 3.79
CA LYS A 23 50.48 1.48 2.42
C LYS A 23 49.02 1.94 2.34
N LEU A 24 48.31 2.01 3.46
CA LEU A 24 46.89 2.41 3.48
C LEU A 24 46.77 3.93 3.42
N GLU A 25 46.13 4.43 2.37
CA GLU A 25 45.86 5.85 2.19
C GLU A 25 44.62 6.27 2.97
N TRP A 26 44.74 7.42 3.63
CA TRP A 26 43.65 8.05 4.39
C TRP A 26 43.12 9.26 3.63
N THR A 27 41.81 9.49 3.72
CA THR A 27 41.20 10.71 3.21
C THR A 27 41.48 11.89 4.16
N ARG A 28 41.21 13.11 3.71
CA ARG A 28 41.26 14.32 4.56
C ARG A 28 40.34 14.27 5.78
N TRP A 29 39.39 13.34 5.81
CA TRP A 29 38.41 13.17 6.89
C TRP A 29 38.81 12.06 7.88
N ASN A 30 40.05 11.57 7.82
CA ASN A 30 40.53 10.45 8.63
C ASN A 30 39.74 9.15 8.40
N THR A 31 39.21 8.96 7.20
CA THR A 31 38.58 7.72 6.74
C THR A 31 39.48 6.96 5.78
N ILE A 32 39.23 5.66 5.58
CA ILE A 32 39.98 4.82 4.66
C ILE A 32 39.67 5.26 3.23
N GLY A 33 40.72 5.59 2.47
CA GLY A 33 40.59 5.90 1.06
C GLY A 33 40.27 4.66 0.24
N THR A 34 39.23 4.72 -0.58
CA THR A 34 38.90 3.67 -1.56
C THR A 34 38.54 4.27 -2.91
N GLY A 35 38.64 3.47 -3.97
CA GLY A 35 38.07 3.84 -5.26
C GLY A 35 36.54 3.86 -5.21
N ASP A 36 35.90 4.97 -5.56
CA ASP A 36 34.44 5.18 -5.48
C ASP A 36 33.59 4.05 -6.11
N VAL A 37 34.13 3.41 -7.14
CA VAL A 37 33.46 2.36 -7.91
C VAL A 37 34.05 0.97 -7.64
N THR A 38 35.29 0.85 -7.17
CA THR A 38 35.95 -0.44 -6.94
C THR A 38 35.89 -0.87 -5.49
N MET A 39 35.65 0.04 -4.55
CA MET A 39 35.72 -0.16 -3.10
C MET A 39 37.09 -0.68 -2.61
N GLU A 40 38.08 -0.75 -3.50
CA GLU A 40 39.43 -1.21 -3.22
C GLU A 40 40.22 -0.06 -2.60
N THR A 41 40.99 -0.37 -1.57
CA THR A 41 41.91 0.57 -0.91
C THR A 41 43.17 0.76 -1.75
N SER A 42 44.12 1.55 -1.26
CA SER A 42 45.46 1.64 -1.84
C SER A 42 46.29 0.35 -1.71
N ILE A 43 45.82 -0.63 -0.93
CA ILE A 43 46.43 -1.96 -0.82
C ILE A 43 45.67 -2.92 -1.73
N GLU A 44 46.38 -3.49 -2.71
CA GLU A 44 45.83 -4.46 -3.67
C GLU A 44 45.16 -5.65 -2.95
N GLY A 45 43.93 -5.95 -3.37
CA GLY A 45 43.13 -7.03 -2.80
C GLY A 45 42.52 -6.73 -1.43
N VAL A 46 42.66 -5.52 -0.91
CA VAL A 46 42.03 -5.06 0.34
C VAL A 46 40.92 -4.07 0.02
N PHE A 47 39.72 -4.35 0.52
CA PHE A 47 38.51 -3.58 0.26
C PHE A 47 37.95 -3.03 1.58
N ALA A 48 37.30 -1.87 1.52
CA ALA A 48 36.66 -1.25 2.68
C ALA A 48 35.29 -0.67 2.31
N ALA A 49 34.40 -0.62 3.30
CA ALA A 49 33.05 -0.06 3.16
C ALA A 49 32.49 0.44 4.50
N GLY A 50 31.34 1.10 4.42
CA GLY A 50 30.63 1.64 5.59
C GLY A 50 31.29 2.91 6.12
N ASP A 51 31.03 3.21 7.39
CA ASP A 51 31.48 4.46 8.02
C ASP A 51 33.01 4.60 8.08
N ALA A 52 33.73 3.48 8.00
CA ALA A 52 35.18 3.46 7.87
C ALA A 52 35.68 4.15 6.59
N VAL A 53 34.84 4.25 5.56
CA VAL A 53 35.14 4.86 4.26
C VAL A 53 34.36 6.17 4.10
N SER A 54 33.04 6.14 4.28
CA SER A 54 32.16 7.30 4.06
C SER A 54 32.16 8.32 5.20
N GLY A 55 32.64 7.94 6.39
CA GLY A 55 32.31 8.63 7.63
C GLY A 55 30.87 8.33 8.07
N PRO A 56 30.36 8.98 9.13
CA PRO A 56 29.01 8.77 9.64
C PRO A 56 27.95 8.87 8.54
N ALA A 57 27.37 7.72 8.20
CA ALA A 57 26.32 7.59 7.22
C ALA A 57 25.08 6.94 7.84
N THR A 58 23.99 6.90 7.09
CA THR A 58 22.81 6.13 7.50
C THR A 58 23.11 4.63 7.44
N VAL A 59 22.39 3.84 8.26
CA VAL A 59 22.47 2.36 8.22
C VAL A 59 22.25 1.82 6.80
N VAL A 60 21.37 2.45 6.03
CA VAL A 60 21.08 2.08 4.63
C VAL A 60 22.30 2.27 3.74
N GLU A 61 23.01 3.38 3.87
CA GLU A 61 24.22 3.67 3.10
C GLU A 61 25.37 2.73 3.48
N ALA A 62 25.52 2.42 4.78
CA ALA A 62 26.51 1.45 5.23
C ALA A 62 26.26 0.05 4.65
N ILE A 63 24.99 -0.41 4.65
CA ILE A 63 24.58 -1.68 4.03
C ILE A 63 24.83 -1.65 2.52
N ALA A 64 24.49 -0.55 1.84
CA ALA A 64 24.73 -0.39 0.41
C ALA A 64 26.24 -0.43 0.08
N GLY A 65 27.07 0.23 0.91
CA GLY A 65 28.53 0.15 0.83
C GLY A 65 29.04 -1.28 0.99
N GLY A 66 28.56 -2.01 1.99
CA GLY A 66 28.94 -3.41 2.22
C GLY A 66 28.60 -4.32 1.02
N LYS A 67 27.42 -4.15 0.43
CA LYS A 67 27.03 -4.89 -0.79
C LYS A 67 27.94 -4.58 -1.97
N ARG A 68 28.33 -3.31 -2.16
CA ARG A 68 29.30 -2.92 -3.20
C ARG A 68 30.68 -3.54 -2.96
N ALA A 69 31.19 -3.51 -1.72
CA ALA A 69 32.48 -4.14 -1.41
C ALA A 69 32.44 -5.66 -1.62
N ALA A 70 31.34 -6.33 -1.29
CA ALA A 70 31.17 -7.76 -1.57
C ALA A 70 31.20 -8.06 -3.09
N ASP A 71 30.51 -7.26 -3.92
CA ASP A 71 30.56 -7.40 -5.38
C ASP A 71 31.97 -7.12 -5.93
N ALA A 72 32.68 -6.13 -5.39
CA ALA A 72 34.06 -5.86 -5.74
C ALA A 72 34.99 -7.05 -5.44
N ILE A 73 34.87 -7.64 -4.24
CA ILE A 73 35.63 -8.80 -3.83
C ILE A 73 35.34 -9.99 -4.74
N ASP A 74 34.07 -10.29 -5.04
CA ASP A 74 33.70 -11.37 -5.97
C ASP A 74 34.35 -11.17 -7.35
N ARG A 75 34.33 -9.94 -7.85
CA ARG A 75 34.84 -9.62 -9.19
C ARG A 75 36.36 -9.65 -9.24
N TYR A 76 37.02 -9.18 -8.18
CA TYR A 76 38.47 -9.31 -8.01
C TYR A 76 38.89 -10.79 -8.00
N LEU A 77 38.25 -11.61 -7.17
CA LEU A 77 38.54 -13.05 -7.07
C LEU A 77 38.20 -13.80 -8.37
N SER A 78 37.13 -13.38 -9.06
CA SER A 78 36.70 -13.95 -10.34
C SER A 78 37.48 -13.45 -11.55
N LYS A 79 38.46 -12.53 -11.37
CA LYS A 79 39.19 -11.84 -12.46
C LYS A 79 38.27 -11.18 -13.49
N LYS A 80 37.12 -10.68 -13.04
CA LYS A 80 36.19 -9.88 -13.84
C LYS A 80 36.65 -8.43 -13.86
N SER A 81 35.97 -7.58 -14.63
CA SER A 81 36.24 -6.14 -14.59
C SER A 81 36.06 -5.60 -13.15
N PRO A 82 36.75 -4.52 -12.74
CA PRO A 82 36.64 -3.96 -11.39
C PRO A 82 35.48 -2.95 -11.24
N LYS A 83 34.87 -2.49 -12.34
CA LYS A 83 33.80 -1.47 -12.31
C LYS A 83 32.45 -2.00 -11.82
N ILE A 84 32.05 -1.76 -10.58
CA ILE A 84 30.74 -2.19 -10.08
C ILE A 84 29.66 -1.53 -10.94
N GLN A 85 28.85 -2.33 -11.64
CA GLN A 85 27.66 -1.80 -12.27
C GLN A 85 26.64 -1.55 -11.17
N ALA A 86 26.18 -0.30 -11.04
CA ALA A 86 25.06 -0.03 -10.16
C ALA A 86 23.89 -0.93 -10.61
N PRO A 87 23.33 -1.78 -9.74
CA PRO A 87 22.19 -2.58 -10.12
C PRO A 87 21.09 -1.60 -10.52
N VAL A 88 20.67 -1.65 -11.78
CA VAL A 88 19.44 -0.98 -12.20
C VAL A 88 18.35 -1.71 -11.43
N PRO A 89 17.63 -1.05 -10.51
CA PRO A 89 16.54 -1.72 -9.82
C PRO A 89 15.58 -2.22 -10.90
N PRO A 90 15.35 -3.54 -11.01
CA PRO A 90 14.39 -4.03 -11.96
C PRO A 90 13.08 -3.32 -11.66
N ARG A 91 12.45 -2.72 -12.68
CA ARG A 91 11.06 -2.28 -12.53
C ARG A 91 10.28 -3.53 -12.19
N SER A 92 9.84 -3.64 -10.93
CA SER A 92 8.98 -4.72 -10.51
C SER A 92 7.73 -4.72 -11.39
N GLU A 93 7.43 -5.88 -11.97
CA GLU A 93 6.19 -6.06 -12.71
C GLU A 93 5.01 -5.80 -11.76
N ARG A 94 3.97 -5.11 -12.26
CA ARG A 94 2.76 -4.94 -11.48
C ARG A 94 2.02 -6.27 -11.44
N VAL A 95 2.07 -6.91 -10.27
CA VAL A 95 1.29 -8.12 -10.02
C VAL A 95 -0.21 -7.76 -10.00
N PRO A 96 -1.07 -8.55 -10.67
CA PRO A 96 -2.52 -8.39 -10.61
C PRO A 96 -3.05 -8.30 -9.18
N LEU A 97 -4.19 -7.64 -9.01
CA LEU A 97 -4.89 -7.62 -7.73
C LEU A 97 -5.48 -9.02 -7.46
N ILE A 98 -5.28 -9.53 -6.26
CA ILE A 98 -5.98 -10.73 -5.78
C ILE A 98 -7.31 -10.22 -5.20
N GLU A 99 -8.42 -10.66 -5.79
CA GLU A 99 -9.75 -10.37 -5.26
C GLU A 99 -10.02 -11.23 -4.02
N THR A 100 -10.40 -10.60 -2.91
CA THR A 100 -10.75 -11.26 -1.65
C THR A 100 -11.82 -10.46 -0.92
N ASP A 101 -12.72 -11.13 -0.21
CA ASP A 101 -13.76 -10.45 0.55
C ASP A 101 -13.20 -9.84 1.85
N ALA A 102 -13.81 -8.75 2.30
CA ALA A 102 -13.47 -8.12 3.57
C ALA A 102 -13.49 -9.10 4.76
N ASP A 103 -14.43 -10.05 4.80
CA ASP A 103 -14.47 -11.06 5.88
C ASP A 103 -13.28 -11.98 5.82
N GLU A 104 -12.99 -12.53 4.65
CA GLU A 104 -11.89 -13.45 4.44
C GLU A 104 -10.57 -12.80 4.85
N LYS A 105 -10.33 -11.57 4.38
CA LYS A 105 -9.15 -10.78 4.69
C LYS A 105 -8.98 -10.47 6.18
N MET A 106 -10.07 -10.22 6.89
CA MET A 106 -10.06 -9.85 8.31
C MET A 106 -10.13 -11.05 9.26
N THR A 107 -10.56 -12.22 8.80
CA THR A 107 -10.78 -13.41 9.64
C THR A 107 -9.50 -14.21 9.83
N PHE A 108 -8.68 -14.37 8.80
CA PHE A 108 -7.48 -15.19 8.91
C PHE A 108 -6.44 -14.56 9.83
N PRO A 109 -5.85 -15.29 10.79
CA PRO A 109 -4.78 -14.77 11.63
C PRO A 109 -3.51 -14.58 10.80
N ARG A 110 -2.58 -13.76 11.32
CA ARG A 110 -1.26 -13.63 10.71
C ARG A 110 -0.57 -14.99 10.79
N ALA A 111 -0.03 -15.45 9.67
CA ALA A 111 0.74 -16.69 9.65
C ALA A 111 1.96 -16.58 10.58
N SER A 112 2.14 -17.56 11.47
CA SER A 112 3.32 -17.63 12.33
C SER A 112 4.46 -18.30 11.57
N LEU A 113 5.61 -17.64 11.50
CA LEU A 113 6.79 -18.18 10.83
C LEU A 113 7.24 -19.47 11.55
N PRO A 114 7.28 -20.63 10.87
CA PRO A 114 7.76 -21.85 11.50
C PRO A 114 9.24 -21.67 11.82
N LEU A 115 9.65 -22.13 13.00
CA LEU A 115 11.04 -22.00 13.43
C LEU A 115 11.63 -23.38 13.68
N LEU A 116 12.92 -23.55 13.41
CA LEU A 116 13.66 -24.77 13.71
C LEU A 116 13.54 -25.14 15.20
N ASP A 117 13.61 -26.41 15.57
CA ASP A 117 13.56 -26.78 16.99
C ASP A 117 14.72 -26.16 17.79
N HIS A 118 14.44 -25.76 19.03
CA HIS A 118 15.37 -25.02 19.86
C HIS A 118 16.65 -25.82 20.21
N GLN A 119 16.60 -27.15 20.22
CA GLN A 119 17.79 -27.98 20.44
C GLN A 119 18.72 -27.97 19.22
N LEU A 120 18.15 -28.00 18.01
CA LEU A 120 18.91 -27.96 16.75
C LEU A 120 19.50 -26.57 16.48
N ARG A 121 18.80 -25.50 16.88
CA ARG A 121 19.33 -24.12 16.78
C ARG A 121 20.64 -23.92 17.55
N ARG A 122 20.85 -24.66 18.64
CA ARG A 122 22.03 -24.52 19.51
C ARG A 122 23.27 -25.22 18.94
N THR A 123 23.07 -26.22 18.10
CA THR A 123 24.13 -27.16 17.69
C THR A 123 24.36 -27.17 16.19
N SER A 124 23.61 -26.38 15.42
CA SER A 124 23.72 -26.31 13.97
C SER A 124 23.67 -24.88 13.45
N PHE A 125 24.23 -24.67 12.26
CA PHE A 125 24.10 -23.44 11.48
C PHE A 125 22.96 -23.52 10.47
N GLN A 126 21.98 -24.41 10.69
CA GLN A 126 20.82 -24.52 9.82
C GLN A 126 19.93 -23.29 9.95
N GLN A 127 19.17 -23.00 8.88
CA GLN A 127 18.24 -21.88 8.85
C GLN A 127 17.22 -22.00 9.99
N VAL A 128 17.15 -20.96 10.82
CA VAL A 128 16.29 -20.93 12.02
C VAL A 128 14.85 -20.57 11.65
N GLU A 129 14.70 -19.57 10.78
CA GLU A 129 13.42 -19.10 10.25
C GLU A 129 13.06 -19.93 9.03
N LEU A 130 12.19 -20.92 9.20
CA LEU A 130 11.80 -21.83 8.13
C LEU A 130 10.78 -21.18 7.19
N GLU A 131 10.52 -21.84 6.07
CA GLU A 131 9.59 -21.38 5.06
C GLU A 131 8.13 -21.59 5.47
N PHE A 132 7.24 -20.74 4.95
CA PHE A 132 5.80 -21.00 5.04
C PHE A 132 5.42 -22.18 4.14
N SER A 133 4.40 -22.94 4.55
CA SER A 133 3.71 -23.82 3.61
C SER A 133 3.07 -22.98 2.50
N GLU A 134 2.92 -23.56 1.31
CA GLU A 134 2.31 -22.89 0.16
C GLU A 134 0.91 -22.35 0.48
N GLU A 135 0.13 -23.09 1.27
CA GLU A 135 -1.20 -22.69 1.71
C GLU A 135 -1.16 -21.46 2.63
N SER A 136 -0.31 -21.47 3.67
CA SER A 136 -0.15 -20.33 4.58
C SER A 136 0.39 -19.11 3.86
N ALA A 137 1.30 -19.29 2.90
CA ALA A 137 1.82 -18.20 2.07
C ALA A 137 0.72 -17.55 1.22
N LYS A 138 -0.17 -18.35 0.60
CA LYS A 138 -1.32 -17.84 -0.15
C LYS A 138 -2.31 -17.09 0.75
N GLN A 139 -2.61 -17.62 1.93
CA GLN A 139 -3.50 -16.97 2.91
C GLN A 139 -2.93 -15.63 3.40
N GLU A 140 -1.63 -15.57 3.70
CA GLU A 140 -0.98 -14.31 4.10
C GLU A 140 -0.96 -13.30 2.93
N ALA A 141 -0.80 -13.76 1.69
CA ALA A 141 -0.88 -12.90 0.51
C ALA A 141 -2.27 -12.25 0.33
N CYS A 142 -3.37 -12.97 0.63
CA CYS A 142 -4.72 -12.40 0.62
C CYS A 142 -4.90 -11.26 1.66
N ARG A 143 -4.11 -11.26 2.74
CA ARG A 143 -4.11 -10.17 3.74
C ARG A 143 -3.39 -8.90 3.27
N CYS A 144 -2.65 -8.93 2.15
CA CYS A 144 -1.85 -7.81 1.65
C CYS A 144 -2.69 -6.55 1.41
N LEU A 145 -2.30 -5.41 1.98
CA LEU A 145 -2.99 -4.12 1.82
C LEU A 145 -2.65 -3.37 0.53
N ARG A 146 -1.71 -3.87 -0.29
CA ARG A 146 -1.23 -3.25 -1.53
C ARG A 146 -0.81 -1.79 -1.34
N CYS A 147 0.12 -1.56 -0.40
CA CYS A 147 0.75 -0.25 -0.18
C CYS A 147 1.57 0.24 -1.39
N ASP A 148 1.80 -0.62 -2.38
CA ASP A 148 2.33 -0.26 -3.70
C ASP A 148 1.35 0.55 -4.57
N ILE A 149 0.04 0.51 -4.26
CA ILE A 149 -1.01 1.25 -4.97
C ILE A 149 -1.57 2.37 -4.09
N CYS A 150 -2.03 2.02 -2.89
CA CYS A 150 -2.62 2.97 -1.96
C CYS A 150 -1.55 3.79 -1.25
N ILE A 151 -1.51 5.10 -1.52
CA ILE A 151 -0.57 6.04 -0.88
C ILE A 151 -1.05 6.59 0.48
N ARG A 152 -2.13 6.02 1.04
CA ARG A 152 -2.68 6.41 2.35
C ARG A 152 -2.97 7.92 2.50
N CYS A 153 -3.42 8.56 1.44
CA CYS A 153 -3.77 9.99 1.44
C CYS A 153 -5.07 10.33 2.18
N GLN A 154 -5.78 9.34 2.74
CA GLN A 154 -7.04 9.47 3.51
C GLN A 154 -8.24 10.10 2.77
N ARG A 155 -8.08 10.60 1.54
CA ARG A 155 -9.12 11.29 0.78
C ARG A 155 -10.44 10.53 0.64
N CYS A 156 -10.37 9.21 0.47
CA CYS A 156 -11.56 8.35 0.41
C CYS A 156 -12.37 8.36 1.71
N VAL A 157 -11.69 8.36 2.86
CA VAL A 157 -12.30 8.39 4.20
C VAL A 157 -12.93 9.76 4.45
N GLU A 158 -12.21 10.83 4.16
CA GLU A 158 -12.71 12.22 4.26
C GLU A 158 -13.99 12.40 3.47
N ILE A 159 -14.00 12.01 2.20
CA ILE A 159 -15.19 12.15 1.34
C ILE A 159 -16.36 11.32 1.85
N CYS A 160 -16.09 10.10 2.33
CA CYS A 160 -17.15 9.24 2.84
C CYS A 160 -17.78 9.81 4.13
N ARG A 161 -16.96 10.38 5.01
CA ARG A 161 -17.41 10.91 6.31
C ARG A 161 -17.94 12.34 6.21
N ASP A 162 -17.17 13.24 5.62
CA ASP A 162 -17.36 14.69 5.73
C ASP A 162 -18.25 15.22 4.59
N GLU A 163 -18.07 14.72 3.36
CA GLU A 163 -18.86 15.17 2.19
C GLU A 163 -20.18 14.37 2.05
N MET A 164 -20.10 13.05 2.18
CA MET A 164 -21.26 12.17 2.01
C MET A 164 -22.04 11.97 3.32
N GLY A 165 -21.43 12.18 4.48
CA GLY A 165 -22.07 11.99 5.80
C GLY A 165 -22.33 10.53 6.18
N ILE A 166 -21.61 9.58 5.57
CA ILE A 166 -21.86 8.14 5.76
C ILE A 166 -20.86 7.52 6.73
N GLY A 167 -19.56 7.86 6.59
CA GLY A 167 -18.51 7.32 7.46
C GLY A 167 -18.35 5.80 7.40
N ALA A 168 -18.47 5.19 6.22
CA ALA A 168 -18.39 3.74 6.04
C ALA A 168 -16.95 3.18 5.99
N LEU A 169 -15.93 4.03 5.81
CA LEU A 169 -14.55 3.59 5.63
C LEU A 169 -13.75 3.78 6.93
N GLU A 170 -13.52 2.68 7.67
CA GLU A 170 -12.78 2.68 8.94
C GLU A 170 -11.37 2.09 8.76
N PHE A 171 -10.49 2.89 8.18
CA PHE A 171 -9.09 2.51 7.91
C PHE A 171 -8.17 3.01 9.03
N GLY A 172 -8.20 2.33 10.17
CA GLY A 172 -7.45 2.72 11.35
C GLY A 172 -5.92 2.76 11.18
N TYR A 173 -5.36 2.09 10.17
CA TYR A 173 -3.94 2.19 9.81
C TYR A 173 -3.57 3.51 9.12
N MET A 174 -4.52 4.38 8.79
CA MET A 174 -4.25 5.67 8.13
C MET A 174 -3.89 6.77 9.13
N ASP A 175 -4.28 6.65 10.39
CA ASP A 175 -3.96 7.60 11.45
C ASP A 175 -2.65 7.19 12.15
N THR A 176 -1.61 8.03 12.03
CA THR A 176 -0.31 7.80 12.67
C THR A 176 -0.26 8.26 14.12
N ASP A 177 -1.11 9.22 14.48
CA ASP A 177 -1.10 9.85 15.80
C ASP A 177 -2.01 9.10 16.77
N GLN A 178 -3.11 8.55 16.28
CA GLN A 178 -4.07 7.75 17.03
C GLN A 178 -4.52 6.53 16.21
N PRO A 179 -3.65 5.50 16.05
CA PRO A 179 -3.99 4.31 15.29
C PRO A 179 -5.23 3.64 15.87
N ARG A 180 -6.27 3.52 15.05
CA ARG A 180 -7.49 2.79 15.38
C ARG A 180 -7.43 1.37 14.80
N PRO A 181 -8.27 0.44 15.28
CA PRO A 181 -8.46 -0.82 14.58
C PRO A 181 -8.92 -0.55 13.14
N THR A 182 -8.36 -1.27 12.19
CA THR A 182 -8.90 -1.33 10.83
C THR A 182 -9.88 -2.48 10.77
N ASP A 183 -11.09 -2.23 10.32
CA ASP A 183 -12.06 -3.28 10.06
C ASP A 183 -12.81 -3.03 8.75
N PHE A 184 -12.44 -3.79 7.73
CA PHE A 184 -13.08 -3.72 6.41
C PHE A 184 -14.52 -4.23 6.41
N ARG A 185 -14.93 -5.00 7.43
CA ARG A 185 -16.27 -5.57 7.52
C ARG A 185 -17.32 -4.50 7.81
N VAL A 186 -16.95 -3.45 8.55
CA VAL A 186 -17.82 -2.31 8.85
C VAL A 186 -18.28 -1.60 7.58
N THR A 187 -17.44 -1.56 6.55
CA THR A 187 -17.81 -0.95 5.27
C THR A 187 -19.00 -1.66 4.63
N ARG A 188 -19.13 -2.98 4.78
CA ARG A 188 -20.27 -3.73 4.24
C ARG A 188 -21.61 -3.26 4.80
N GLU A 189 -21.63 -2.92 6.09
CA GLU A 189 -22.85 -2.52 6.79
C GLU A 189 -23.26 -1.07 6.49
N LYS A 190 -22.27 -0.16 6.43
CA LYS A 190 -22.54 1.29 6.32
C LYS A 190 -22.50 1.81 4.88
N CYS A 191 -21.77 1.15 3.98
CA CYS A 191 -21.57 1.67 2.64
C CYS A 191 -22.86 1.69 1.82
N ILE A 192 -23.19 2.85 1.26
CA ILE A 192 -24.36 3.04 0.41
C ILE A 192 -24.05 2.85 -1.09
N SER A 193 -22.83 2.45 -1.45
CA SER A 193 -22.37 2.25 -2.83
C SER A 193 -22.57 3.46 -3.76
N CYS A 194 -22.36 4.67 -3.24
CA CYS A 194 -22.46 5.92 -3.99
C CYS A 194 -21.26 6.20 -4.91
N GLY A 195 -20.12 5.53 -4.69
CA GLY A 195 -18.92 5.68 -5.53
C GLY A 195 -18.11 6.97 -5.32
N ALA A 196 -18.52 7.86 -4.41
CA ALA A 196 -17.82 9.13 -4.20
C ALA A 196 -16.34 8.94 -3.79
N CYS A 197 -16.04 7.94 -2.97
CA CYS A 197 -14.67 7.61 -2.58
C CYS A 197 -13.81 7.11 -3.77
N ALA A 198 -14.39 6.29 -4.65
CA ALA A 198 -13.74 5.78 -5.85
C ALA A 198 -13.46 6.90 -6.85
N ALA A 199 -14.44 7.78 -7.09
CA ALA A 199 -14.32 8.90 -8.02
C ALA A 199 -13.24 9.92 -7.64
N ASN A 200 -12.79 9.92 -6.38
CA ASN A 200 -11.81 10.87 -5.85
C ASN A 200 -10.52 10.17 -5.40
N CYS A 201 -10.31 8.91 -5.75
CA CYS A 201 -9.06 8.23 -5.47
C CYS A 201 -8.00 8.68 -6.49
N PRO A 202 -6.88 9.30 -6.08
CA PRO A 202 -5.88 9.80 -7.03
C PRO A 202 -5.10 8.68 -7.75
N ASN A 203 -5.15 7.46 -7.22
CA ASN A 203 -4.33 6.33 -7.67
C ASN A 203 -5.17 5.10 -8.04
N ASP A 204 -6.50 5.24 -8.13
CA ASP A 204 -7.45 4.15 -8.36
C ASP A 204 -7.28 2.96 -7.38
N ALA A 205 -6.83 3.24 -6.16
CA ALA A 205 -6.68 2.25 -5.11
C ALA A 205 -8.04 1.75 -4.62
N ILE A 206 -9.04 2.64 -4.54
CA ILE A 206 -10.43 2.30 -4.29
C ILE A 206 -11.24 2.50 -5.57
N ARG A 207 -12.01 1.48 -5.97
CA ARG A 207 -12.76 1.43 -7.22
C ARG A 207 -14.19 0.99 -6.97
N ILE A 208 -15.09 1.42 -7.85
CA ILE A 208 -16.46 0.95 -7.88
C ILE A 208 -16.74 0.37 -9.25
N GLU A 209 -17.24 -0.86 -9.30
CA GLU A 209 -17.48 -1.58 -10.55
C GLU A 209 -18.83 -2.29 -10.47
N ASP A 210 -19.60 -2.21 -11.55
CA ASP A 210 -20.84 -2.97 -11.70
C ASP A 210 -20.47 -4.26 -12.45
N ARG A 211 -20.62 -5.41 -11.79
CA ARG A 211 -20.34 -6.75 -12.33
C ARG A 211 -21.60 -7.59 -12.21
N ASP A 212 -22.05 -8.14 -13.34
CA ASP A 212 -23.33 -8.84 -13.47
C ASP A 212 -24.50 -7.92 -13.06
N ASP A 213 -25.08 -8.18 -11.90
CA ASP A 213 -26.19 -7.41 -11.32
C ASP A 213 -25.80 -6.77 -9.98
N ASP A 214 -24.52 -6.81 -9.60
CA ASP A 214 -24.04 -6.27 -8.34
C ASP A 214 -23.11 -5.09 -8.57
N ARG A 215 -23.21 -4.10 -7.69
CA ARG A 215 -22.23 -3.03 -7.53
C ARG A 215 -21.22 -3.40 -6.45
N LEU A 216 -19.96 -3.45 -6.83
CA LEU A 216 -18.82 -3.80 -5.99
C LEU A 216 -18.02 -2.56 -5.64
N LEU A 217 -17.79 -2.32 -4.35
CA LEU A 217 -16.78 -1.37 -3.89
C LEU A 217 -15.53 -2.13 -3.48
N MET A 218 -14.39 -1.83 -4.10
CA MET A 218 -13.14 -2.57 -3.89
C MET A 218 -12.00 -1.63 -3.48
N LEU A 219 -11.19 -2.04 -2.52
CA LEU A 219 -9.92 -1.39 -2.17
C LEU A 219 -8.77 -2.35 -2.45
N CYS A 220 -8.00 -2.05 -3.49
CA CYS A 220 -6.83 -2.83 -3.92
C CYS A 220 -7.08 -4.35 -4.02
N GLY A 221 -8.22 -4.73 -4.61
CA GLY A 221 -8.67 -6.13 -4.73
C GLY A 221 -9.55 -6.61 -3.58
N THR A 222 -9.54 -5.94 -2.42
CA THR A 222 -10.45 -6.31 -1.34
C THR A 222 -11.86 -5.79 -1.61
N VAL A 223 -12.82 -6.70 -1.75
CA VAL A 223 -14.25 -6.37 -1.87
C VAL A 223 -14.75 -5.89 -0.50
N LEU A 224 -14.99 -4.59 -0.38
CA LEU A 224 -15.46 -3.94 0.84
C LEU A 224 -16.98 -3.99 0.97
N ASN A 225 -17.70 -3.92 -0.15
CA ASN A 225 -19.14 -4.03 -0.18
C ASN A 225 -19.62 -4.57 -1.53
N ARG A 226 -20.73 -5.30 -1.51
CA ARG A 226 -21.45 -5.82 -2.67
C ARG A 226 -22.93 -5.53 -2.48
N GLN A 227 -23.53 -4.82 -3.42
CA GLN A 227 -24.95 -4.47 -3.36
C GLN A 227 -25.64 -4.73 -4.70
N ARG A 228 -26.77 -5.43 -4.65
CA ARG A 228 -27.60 -5.71 -5.81
C ARG A 228 -28.10 -4.42 -6.46
N LEU A 229 -27.94 -4.32 -7.77
CA LEU A 229 -28.51 -3.27 -8.60
C LEU A 229 -29.98 -3.55 -8.83
N LEU A 230 -30.78 -2.50 -8.69
CA LEU A 230 -32.21 -2.54 -9.00
C LEU A 230 -32.41 -2.26 -10.49
N PRO A 231 -33.16 -3.10 -11.22
CA PRO A 231 -33.45 -2.89 -12.63
C PRO A 231 -34.53 -1.83 -12.83
N CYS A 232 -34.49 -1.12 -13.95
CA CYS A 232 -35.55 -0.20 -14.35
C CYS A 232 -36.84 -0.97 -14.64
N ARG A 233 -37.95 -0.60 -14.00
CA ARG A 233 -39.27 -1.22 -14.22
C ARG A 233 -39.77 -1.13 -15.68
N SER A 234 -39.29 -0.16 -16.45
CA SER A 234 -39.70 0.02 -17.85
C SER A 234 -38.78 -0.63 -18.87
N CYS A 235 -37.47 -0.70 -18.64
CA CYS A 235 -36.50 -1.15 -19.65
C CYS A 235 -35.46 -2.14 -19.14
N GLY A 236 -35.51 -2.52 -17.86
CA GLY A 236 -34.58 -3.48 -17.25
C GLY A 236 -33.19 -2.93 -16.90
N THR A 237 -32.78 -1.78 -17.45
CA THR A 237 -31.46 -1.18 -17.19
C THR A 237 -31.21 -0.91 -15.71
N ALA A 238 -30.01 -1.21 -15.22
CA ALA A 238 -29.61 -0.93 -13.84
C ALA A 238 -29.75 0.56 -13.49
N VAL A 239 -30.37 0.86 -12.35
CA VAL A 239 -30.65 2.24 -11.91
C VAL A 239 -29.76 2.64 -10.73
N GLY A 240 -29.43 1.69 -9.86
CA GLY A 240 -28.63 1.89 -8.65
C GLY A 240 -29.00 0.87 -7.57
N THR A 241 -28.33 0.94 -6.43
CA THR A 241 -28.63 0.06 -5.28
C THR A 241 -29.81 0.62 -4.48
N ALA A 242 -30.55 -0.25 -3.80
CA ALA A 242 -31.70 0.18 -2.98
C ALA A 242 -31.30 1.25 -1.95
N VAL A 243 -30.19 1.01 -1.24
CA VAL A 243 -29.67 1.90 -0.20
C VAL A 243 -29.26 3.27 -0.77
N TYR A 244 -28.63 3.30 -1.94
CA TYR A 244 -28.26 4.55 -2.60
C TYR A 244 -29.50 5.38 -2.99
N LEU A 245 -30.51 4.72 -3.57
CA LEU A 245 -31.75 5.38 -4.00
C LEU A 245 -32.53 5.93 -2.81
N ASP A 246 -32.57 5.20 -1.69
CA ASP A 246 -33.17 5.67 -0.44
C ASP A 246 -32.40 6.86 0.16
N TYR A 247 -31.07 6.86 0.09
CA TYR A 247 -30.25 8.01 0.50
C TYR A 247 -30.57 9.27 -0.32
N ILE A 248 -30.63 9.14 -1.66
CA ILE A 248 -30.99 10.27 -2.53
C ILE A 248 -32.39 10.78 -2.20
N ARG A 249 -33.36 9.89 -1.99
CA ARG A 249 -34.74 10.23 -1.64
C ARG A 249 -34.77 11.13 -0.40
N ASN A 250 -34.09 10.72 0.66
CA ASN A 250 -34.06 11.45 1.92
C ASN A 250 -33.35 12.82 1.76
N LYS A 251 -32.34 12.90 0.90
CA LYS A 251 -31.56 14.14 0.69
C LYS A 251 -32.30 15.19 -0.16
N ILE A 252 -33.17 14.78 -1.10
CA ILE A 252 -33.91 15.71 -1.99
C ILE A 252 -35.28 16.13 -1.40
N GLY A 253 -35.77 15.47 -0.35
CA GLY A 253 -36.99 15.87 0.38
C GLY A 253 -38.26 15.82 -0.49
N THR A 254 -39.11 16.85 -0.41
CA THR A 254 -40.44 16.91 -1.06
C THR A 254 -40.38 16.90 -2.60
N ILE A 255 -39.30 17.42 -3.19
CA ILE A 255 -39.07 17.33 -4.65
C ILE A 255 -38.80 15.88 -5.07
N GLY A 256 -38.15 15.11 -4.20
CA GLY A 256 -37.89 13.68 -4.38
C GLY A 256 -39.18 12.86 -4.40
N GLN A 257 -40.21 13.26 -3.65
CA GLN A 257 -41.54 12.63 -3.61
C GLN A 257 -42.36 12.81 -4.91
N ILE A 258 -42.06 13.83 -5.73
CA ILE A 258 -42.74 14.06 -7.02
C ILE A 258 -42.12 13.20 -8.14
N ILE A 259 -40.83 12.86 -8.02
CA ILE A 259 -40.08 11.99 -8.96
C ILE A 259 -40.36 10.49 -8.71
N HIS A 260 -41.14 10.18 -7.67
CA HIS A 260 -40.86 9.07 -6.76
C HIS A 260 -41.39 7.67 -7.13
N ASP A 261 -42.45 7.51 -7.91
CA ASP A 261 -43.16 6.22 -7.87
C ASP A 261 -42.59 5.13 -8.78
N ARG A 262 -41.45 5.40 -9.41
CA ARG A 262 -40.98 4.56 -10.50
C ARG A 262 -39.48 4.39 -10.41
N GLN A 263 -39.08 3.20 -9.96
CA GLN A 263 -37.75 2.63 -10.12
C GLN A 263 -37.41 2.60 -11.62
N LEU A 264 -37.00 3.74 -12.17
CA LEU A 264 -36.75 3.98 -13.58
C LEU A 264 -35.39 4.60 -13.77
N CYS A 265 -34.74 4.21 -14.86
CA CYS A 265 -33.55 4.91 -15.32
C CYS A 265 -33.91 6.34 -15.78
N GLU A 266 -32.91 7.21 -15.82
CA GLU A 266 -33.07 8.62 -16.19
C GLU A 266 -33.79 8.81 -17.53
N ALA A 267 -33.47 7.98 -18.53
CA ALA A 267 -34.11 8.02 -19.84
C ALA A 267 -35.60 7.69 -19.78
N CYS A 268 -36.00 6.67 -19.01
CA CYS A 268 -37.40 6.29 -18.86
C CYS A 268 -38.17 7.33 -18.02
N ALA A 269 -37.56 7.85 -16.95
CA ALA A 269 -38.14 8.90 -16.14
C ALA A 269 -38.44 10.17 -16.97
N ARG A 270 -37.48 10.61 -17.81
CA ARG A 270 -37.68 11.75 -18.72
C ARG A 270 -38.81 11.52 -19.72
N LYS A 271 -38.86 10.34 -20.36
CA LYS A 271 -39.94 9.99 -21.31
C LYS A 271 -41.32 10.03 -20.67
N GLU A 272 -41.42 9.58 -19.42
CA GLU A 272 -42.69 9.49 -18.75
C GLU A 272 -43.18 10.83 -18.19
N ASN A 273 -42.26 11.67 -17.72
CA ASN A 273 -42.56 13.05 -17.36
C ASN A 273 -43.02 13.85 -18.58
N ALA A 274 -42.37 13.68 -19.74
CA ALA A 274 -42.82 14.31 -20.98
C ALA A 274 -44.26 13.92 -21.36
N ARG A 275 -44.65 12.64 -21.20
CA ARG A 275 -46.03 12.18 -21.44
C ARG A 275 -47.04 12.85 -20.50
N LYS A 276 -46.71 13.00 -19.21
CA LYS A 276 -47.58 13.67 -18.23
C LYS A 276 -47.74 15.17 -18.54
N SER A 277 -46.66 15.85 -18.90
CA SER A 277 -46.71 17.27 -19.27
C SER A 277 -47.55 17.52 -20.52
N VAL A 278 -47.47 16.66 -21.54
CA VAL A 278 -48.28 16.79 -22.76
C VAL A 278 -49.75 16.44 -22.51
N GLY A 279 -50.05 15.44 -21.66
CA GLY A 279 -51.43 15.10 -21.29
C GLY A 279 -52.14 16.19 -20.48
N HIS A 280 -51.39 17.05 -19.78
CA HIS A 280 -51.96 18.18 -19.05
C HIS A 280 -52.30 19.38 -19.96
N VAL A 281 -51.63 19.49 -21.12
CA VAL A 281 -51.84 20.56 -22.12
C VAL A 281 -53.00 20.23 -23.08
N LEU A 282 -53.36 18.95 -23.24
CA LEU A 282 -54.45 18.51 -24.12
C LEU A 282 -55.83 18.41 -23.42
N ASN A 283 -55.90 18.69 -22.11
CA ASN A 283 -57.13 18.71 -21.30
C ASN A 283 -57.48 20.14 -20.81
N ILE A 284 -57.04 21.16 -21.55
CA ILE A 284 -57.51 22.56 -21.50
C ILE A 284 -58.01 22.87 -22.91
#